data_AF-A0A2A2JKL2-F1
#
_entry.id   AF-A0A2A2JKL2-F1
#
_cell.length_a   1.000
_cell.length_b   1.000
_cell.length_c   1.000
_cell.angle_alpha   90.00
_cell.angle_beta   90.00
_cell.angle_gamma   90.00
#
_symmetry.space_group_name_H-M   'P 1'
#
loop_
_entity.id
_entity.type
_entity.pdbx_description
1 polymer ?
#
loop_
_entity_poly.entity_id
_entity_poly.type
_entity_poly.pdbx_seq_one_letter_code
_entity_poly.pdbx_strand_id
1 'polypeptide(L)'
;MHILPWFMRIYYGSIQMKCQLLGGSRENVIPAVLSKNFKESLIRTSPSTIEWQFVLLHESMCEFEFEFDKAHMRIWDYPPDANHGMYAAGALLVIDDKEGRLHNHRPILGDYVNSAYEQLTNPTLPYPLSYSVFSNPILVSLPVPDFSMPFNVICFVLTVVSFCISPVLRYTTSMIMITDGVTLEKNRGRNLVRVLLLGLCGLAIYAQVNEMSTSDIRRKIEELFRKLNDMGSM
;
A
#
# COMPACT_ATOMS: atom_id res chain seq x y z
N MET A 1 5.03 22.81 3.02
CA MET A 1 5.65 21.52 2.66
C MET A 1 4.59 20.44 2.77
N HIS A 2 4.45 19.57 1.77
CA HIS A 2 3.56 18.42 1.83
C HIS A 2 4.35 17.16 1.48
N ILE A 3 4.33 16.18 2.38
CA ILE A 3 4.95 14.87 2.16
C ILE A 3 3.83 13.89 1.80
N LEU A 4 3.90 13.36 0.59
CA LEU A 4 2.87 12.52 0.01
C LEU A 4 3.46 11.12 -0.24
N PRO A 5 2.81 10.04 0.23
CA PRO A 5 3.33 8.68 0.12
C PRO A 5 3.51 8.22 -1.33
N TRP A 6 4.41 7.26 -1.55
CA TRP A 6 4.82 6.78 -2.88
C TRP A 6 3.70 6.17 -3.73
N PHE A 7 2.59 5.76 -3.10
CA PHE A 7 1.44 5.23 -3.82
C PHE A 7 0.56 6.31 -4.44
N MET A 8 0.81 7.59 -4.14
CA MET A 8 0.17 8.73 -4.81
C MET A 8 1.19 9.40 -5.72
N ARG A 9 0.98 9.26 -7.02
CA ARG A 9 1.88 9.82 -8.03
C ARG A 9 1.34 11.14 -8.50
N ILE A 10 2.07 12.21 -8.23
CA ILE A 10 1.63 13.57 -8.51
C ILE A 10 2.28 14.05 -9.79
N TYR A 11 1.51 14.69 -10.64
CA TYR A 11 2.04 15.33 -11.83
C TYR A 11 2.48 16.75 -11.49
N TYR A 12 3.78 17.03 -11.60
CA TYR A 12 4.30 18.39 -11.36
C TYR A 12 3.58 19.46 -12.19
N GLY A 13 3.21 19.14 -13.44
CA GLY A 13 2.47 20.05 -14.33
C GLY A 13 1.01 20.32 -13.92
N SER A 14 0.42 19.49 -13.06
CA SER A 14 -0.94 19.67 -12.54
C SER A 14 -1.02 20.61 -11.33
N ILE A 15 0.14 20.94 -10.73
CA ILE A 15 0.16 21.73 -9.50
C ILE A 15 -0.18 23.19 -9.82
N GLN A 16 -1.34 23.64 -9.35
CA GLN A 16 -1.87 24.97 -9.57
C GLN A 16 -2.21 25.63 -8.23
N MET A 17 -2.06 26.95 -8.18
CA MET A 17 -2.48 27.76 -7.04
C MET A 17 -3.32 28.92 -7.55
N LYS A 18 -4.54 29.03 -7.04
CA LYS A 18 -5.52 30.06 -7.41
C LYS A 18 -5.77 30.92 -6.19
N CYS A 19 -5.55 32.23 -6.27
CA CYS A 19 -5.82 33.15 -5.17
C CYS A 19 -6.87 34.19 -5.57
N GLN A 20 -7.79 34.47 -4.65
CA GLN A 20 -8.88 35.44 -4.81
C GLN A 20 -8.86 36.42 -3.65
N LEU A 21 -9.03 37.71 -3.94
CA LEU A 21 -9.18 38.74 -2.90
C LEU A 21 -10.62 38.75 -2.38
N LEU A 22 -10.79 38.80 -1.06
CA LEU A 22 -12.10 38.78 -0.39
C LEU A 22 -12.76 40.17 -0.37
N GLY A 23 -11.98 41.25 -0.43
CA GLY A 23 -12.45 42.64 -0.32
C GLY A 23 -12.55 43.42 -1.64
N GLY A 24 -12.32 42.80 -2.81
CA GLY A 24 -12.26 43.48 -4.11
C GLY A 24 -13.03 42.76 -5.23
N SER A 25 -12.85 43.22 -6.49
CA SER A 25 -13.29 42.48 -7.69
C SER A 25 -12.77 41.04 -7.61
N ARG A 26 -13.59 40.05 -7.99
CA ARG A 26 -13.23 38.60 -8.01
C ARG A 26 -12.23 38.26 -9.11
N GLU A 27 -11.18 39.07 -9.24
CA GLU A 27 -10.09 38.83 -10.16
C GLU A 27 -9.12 37.84 -9.52
N ASN A 28 -8.75 36.84 -10.32
CA ASN A 28 -7.73 35.87 -9.91
C ASN A 28 -6.39 36.59 -9.82
N VAL A 29 -5.81 36.64 -8.63
CA VAL A 29 -4.49 37.22 -8.41
C VAL A 29 -3.47 36.09 -8.40
N ILE A 30 -2.38 36.28 -9.14
CA ILE A 30 -1.25 35.33 -9.12
C ILE A 30 -0.32 35.77 -7.99
N PRO A 31 -0.16 34.97 -6.92
CA PRO A 31 0.76 35.31 -5.84
C PRO A 31 2.22 35.22 -6.29
N ALA A 32 3.08 36.02 -5.69
CA ALA A 32 4.53 35.95 -5.95
C ALA A 32 5.09 34.65 -5.38
N VAL A 33 5.52 33.73 -6.25
CA VAL A 33 6.18 32.49 -5.86
C VAL A 33 7.70 32.72 -5.79
N LEU A 34 8.27 32.51 -4.62
CA LEU A 34 9.70 32.71 -4.34
C LEU A 34 10.52 31.47 -4.71
N SER A 35 10.03 30.28 -4.34
CA SER A 35 10.72 29.02 -4.63
C SER A 35 9.72 27.87 -4.82
N LYS A 36 10.08 26.93 -5.70
CA LYS A 36 9.35 25.69 -5.94
C LYS A 36 10.34 24.54 -5.93
N ASN A 37 10.27 23.70 -4.91
CA ASN A 37 11.00 22.45 -4.83
C ASN A 37 10.00 21.30 -4.91
N PHE A 38 10.23 20.41 -5.87
CA PHE A 38 9.45 19.20 -6.03
C PHE A 38 10.38 18.00 -6.13
N LYS A 39 10.11 16.99 -5.32
CA LYS A 39 10.79 15.70 -5.40
C LYS A 39 9.74 14.63 -5.69
N GLU A 40 9.92 13.92 -6.79
CA GLU A 40 9.05 12.81 -7.17
C GLU A 40 9.23 11.62 -6.22
N SER A 41 8.15 10.87 -6.02
CA SER A 41 8.18 9.63 -5.27
C SER A 41 8.81 8.50 -6.08
N LEU A 42 9.54 7.61 -5.41
CA LEU A 42 10.00 6.37 -5.98
C LEU A 42 9.27 5.21 -5.29
N ILE A 43 8.83 4.23 -6.09
CA ILE A 43 7.97 3.13 -5.64
C ILE A 43 8.65 2.39 -4.46
N ARG A 44 8.01 2.43 -3.28
CA ARG A 44 8.46 1.80 -2.01
C ARG A 44 9.77 2.32 -1.42
N THR A 45 10.45 3.29 -2.03
CA THR A 45 11.76 3.75 -1.55
C THR A 45 11.68 5.16 -0.97
N SER A 46 10.97 6.08 -1.61
CA SER A 46 10.88 7.46 -1.10
C SER A 46 9.53 8.10 -1.40
N PRO A 47 8.98 8.91 -0.47
CA PRO A 47 7.77 9.70 -0.71
C PRO A 47 8.05 10.84 -1.69
N SER A 48 6.98 11.40 -2.24
CA SER A 48 7.03 12.67 -2.97
C SER A 48 6.94 13.85 -2.00
N THR A 49 7.66 14.92 -2.29
CA THR A 49 7.66 16.14 -1.48
C THR A 49 7.34 17.34 -2.35
N ILE A 50 6.38 18.14 -1.91
CA ILE A 50 6.05 19.44 -2.50
C ILE A 50 6.39 20.54 -1.51
N GLU A 51 7.27 21.45 -1.92
CA GLU A 51 7.69 22.62 -1.16
C GLU A 51 7.54 23.85 -2.02
N TRP A 52 6.51 24.66 -1.73
CA TRP A 52 6.26 25.93 -2.39
C TRP A 52 6.37 27.05 -1.36
N GLN A 53 7.18 28.05 -1.69
CA GLN A 53 7.29 29.28 -0.93
C GLN A 53 6.68 30.41 -1.74
N PHE A 54 5.65 31.05 -1.21
CA PHE A 54 4.94 32.13 -1.89
C PHE A 54 4.52 33.19 -0.89
N VAL A 55 4.29 34.40 -1.39
CA VAL A 55 3.79 35.52 -0.59
C VAL A 55 2.27 35.53 -0.68
N LEU A 56 1.61 35.35 0.48
CA LEU A 56 0.17 35.48 0.61
C LEU A 56 -0.22 36.97 0.70
N LEU A 57 -1.21 37.39 -0.08
CA LEU A 57 -1.71 38.77 -0.05
C LEU A 57 -2.67 38.97 1.13
N HIS A 58 -2.79 40.22 1.59
CA HIS A 58 -3.77 40.58 2.61
C HIS A 58 -5.20 40.30 2.12
N GLU A 59 -6.08 39.86 3.03
CA GLU A 59 -7.49 39.57 2.73
C GLU A 59 -7.69 38.68 1.49
N SER A 60 -6.80 37.70 1.29
CA SER A 60 -6.87 36.76 0.16
C SER A 60 -7.16 35.33 0.61
N MET A 61 -7.89 34.60 -0.23
CA MET A 61 -8.11 33.16 -0.11
C MET A 61 -7.36 32.47 -1.26
N CYS A 62 -6.41 31.61 -0.92
CA CYS A 62 -5.66 30.81 -1.88
C CYS A 62 -6.05 29.34 -1.80
N GLU A 63 -6.28 28.74 -2.95
CA GLU A 63 -6.55 27.32 -3.14
C GLU A 63 -5.37 26.67 -3.85
N PHE A 64 -4.94 25.52 -3.34
CA PHE A 64 -3.83 24.74 -3.88
C PHE A 64 -4.38 23.42 -4.41
N GLU A 65 -4.19 23.17 -5.70
CA GLU A 65 -4.80 22.07 -6.43
C GLU A 65 -3.72 21.27 -7.17
N PHE A 66 -3.83 19.95 -7.15
CA PHE A 66 -2.97 19.06 -7.91
C PHE A 66 -3.70 17.75 -8.21
N GLU A 67 -3.34 17.12 -9.32
CA GLU A 67 -3.87 15.83 -9.74
C GLU A 67 -2.89 14.72 -9.34
N PHE A 68 -3.43 13.57 -8.94
CA PHE A 68 -2.62 12.41 -8.59
C PHE A 68 -3.23 11.09 -9.05
N ASP A 69 -2.34 10.18 -9.43
CA ASP A 69 -2.66 8.80 -9.75
C ASP A 69 -2.44 7.88 -8.55
N LYS A 70 -3.28 6.85 -8.44
CA LYS A 70 -3.17 5.81 -7.41
C LYS A 70 -2.34 4.66 -7.95
N ALA A 71 -1.21 4.37 -7.32
CA ALA A 71 -0.37 3.25 -7.70
C ALA A 71 -1.04 1.91 -7.36
N HIS A 72 -0.89 0.93 -8.26
CA HIS A 72 -1.25 -0.46 -7.95
C HIS A 72 -0.28 -1.02 -6.91
N MET A 73 -0.80 -1.32 -5.73
CA MET A 73 -0.02 -1.88 -4.64
C MET A 73 0.02 -3.41 -4.71
N ARG A 74 1.01 -4.02 -4.07
CA ARG A 74 1.01 -5.49 -3.89
C ARG A 74 0.18 -5.82 -2.66
N ILE A 75 -0.27 -7.07 -2.60
CA ILE A 75 -1.07 -7.60 -1.49
C ILE A 75 -0.46 -7.30 -0.11
N TRP A 76 0.87 -7.32 -0.02
CA TRP A 76 1.62 -7.11 1.23
C TRP A 76 1.72 -5.66 1.69
N ASP A 77 1.34 -4.68 0.85
CA ASP A 77 1.38 -3.26 1.23
C ASP A 77 0.05 -2.72 1.72
N TYR A 78 -1.03 -3.46 1.45
CA TYR A 78 -2.33 -3.04 1.95
C TYR A 78 -2.34 -3.15 3.48
N PRO A 79 -2.98 -2.18 4.17
CA PRO A 79 -3.30 -2.35 5.57
C PRO A 79 -4.20 -3.59 5.77
N PRO A 80 -4.29 -4.11 7.01
CA PRO A 80 -5.14 -5.27 7.31
C PRO A 80 -6.60 -5.10 6.87
N ASP A 81 -7.09 -3.85 6.83
CA ASP A 81 -8.35 -3.49 6.20
C ASP A 81 -8.11 -2.65 4.94
N ALA A 82 -8.12 -3.30 3.78
CA ALA A 82 -7.96 -2.65 2.49
C ALA A 82 -9.15 -1.78 2.09
N ASN A 83 -10.36 -2.03 2.63
CA ASN A 83 -11.58 -1.30 2.28
C ASN A 83 -11.61 0.10 2.88
N HIS A 84 -10.94 0.30 4.03
CA HIS A 84 -10.85 1.60 4.69
C HIS A 84 -10.06 2.64 3.88
N GLY A 85 -9.13 2.19 3.03
CA GLY A 85 -8.18 3.06 2.33
C GLY A 85 -6.97 3.40 3.19
N MET A 86 -6.16 4.36 2.73
CA MET A 86 -4.91 4.74 3.38
C MET A 86 -4.84 6.23 3.65
N TYR A 87 -4.30 6.59 4.80
CA TYR A 87 -4.08 7.98 5.17
C TYR A 87 -2.82 8.53 4.50
N ALA A 88 -2.94 9.72 3.93
CA ALA A 88 -1.85 10.60 3.56
C ALA A 88 -1.73 11.71 4.60
N ALA A 89 -0.49 12.04 4.98
CA ALA A 89 -0.23 13.13 5.92
C ALA A 89 -0.77 14.46 5.37
N GLY A 90 -1.21 15.35 6.28
CA GLY A 90 -1.56 16.71 5.92
C GLY A 90 -0.35 17.52 5.46
N ALA A 91 -0.60 18.59 4.70
CA ALA A 91 0.38 19.61 4.40
C ALA A 91 0.74 20.43 5.66
N LEU A 92 2.01 20.76 5.79
CA LEU A 92 2.56 21.72 6.76
C LEU A 92 2.64 23.10 6.11
N LEU A 93 1.96 24.07 6.70
CA LEU A 93 2.09 25.49 6.39
C LEU A 93 2.98 26.14 7.43
N VAL A 94 4.06 26.79 6.97
CA VAL A 94 4.93 27.61 7.84
C VAL A 94 4.77 29.06 7.40
N ILE A 95 4.37 29.90 8.36
CA ILE A 95 4.25 31.34 8.16
C ILE A 95 5.47 31.97 8.81
N ASP A 96 6.33 32.57 8.00
CA ASP A 96 7.55 33.24 8.44
C ASP A 96 7.27 34.75 8.63
N ASP A 97 7.18 35.19 9.88
CA ASP A 97 6.98 36.60 10.23
C ASP A 97 8.32 37.29 10.47
N LYS A 98 8.99 37.67 9.37
CA LYS A 98 10.26 38.41 9.43
C LYS A 98 10.11 39.84 9.95
N GLU A 99 8.94 40.43 9.79
CA GLU A 99 8.68 41.85 10.08
C GLU A 99 7.92 42.06 11.40
N GLY A 100 7.60 40.98 12.13
CA GLY A 100 6.88 41.04 13.40
C GLY A 100 5.44 41.54 13.27
N ARG A 101 4.85 41.47 12.06
CA ARG A 101 3.50 41.99 11.78
C ARG A 101 2.40 41.15 12.43
N LEU A 102 2.68 39.89 12.75
CA LEU A 102 1.76 38.95 13.37
C LEU A 102 1.86 38.92 14.90
N HIS A 103 2.72 39.74 15.52
CA HIS A 103 2.87 39.78 16.99
C HIS A 103 1.55 40.04 17.74
N ASN A 104 0.69 40.88 17.17
CA ASN A 104 -0.59 41.27 17.79
C ASN A 104 -1.79 40.44 17.27
N HIS A 105 -1.60 39.69 16.19
CA HIS A 105 -2.64 38.89 15.53
C HIS A 105 -2.27 37.41 15.63
N ARG A 106 -2.70 36.78 16.74
CA ARG A 106 -2.48 35.34 16.93
C ARG A 106 -3.36 34.54 15.95
N PRO A 107 -2.79 33.64 15.15
CA PRO A 107 -3.59 32.71 14.36
C PRO A 107 -4.36 31.77 15.31
N ILE A 108 -5.65 31.56 15.03
CA ILE A 108 -6.55 30.74 15.88
C ILE A 108 -6.14 29.24 15.87
N LEU A 109 -5.35 28.80 14.88
CA LEU A 109 -5.17 27.40 14.50
C LEU A 109 -3.70 26.90 14.45
N GLY A 110 -2.74 27.55 15.13
CA GLY A 110 -1.32 27.17 15.04
C GLY A 110 -0.65 26.80 16.36
N ASP A 111 0.12 25.70 16.34
CA ASP A 111 1.11 25.39 17.38
C ASP A 111 2.38 26.22 17.12
N TYR A 112 2.84 26.91 18.15
CA TYR A 112 4.03 27.75 18.08
C TYR A 112 5.29 26.88 18.05
N VAL A 113 6.15 27.07 17.04
CA VAL A 113 7.46 26.38 16.98
C VAL A 113 8.42 26.93 18.04
N ASN A 114 8.21 28.18 18.48
CA ASN A 114 8.87 28.77 19.65
C ASN A 114 7.82 28.89 20.76
N SER A 115 7.88 28.02 21.75
CA SER A 115 6.90 28.00 22.83
C SER A 115 6.77 29.38 23.49
N ALA A 116 5.56 29.76 23.91
CA ALA A 116 5.35 30.94 24.75
C ALA A 116 6.24 30.92 26.02
N TYR A 117 6.70 29.74 26.43
CA TYR A 117 7.68 29.52 27.48
C TYR A 117 9.08 30.07 27.14
N GLU A 118 9.59 29.86 25.92
CA GLU A 118 10.88 30.41 25.48
C GLU A 118 10.86 31.95 25.42
N GLN A 119 9.74 32.53 25.01
CA GLN A 119 9.52 33.99 25.02
C GLN A 119 9.49 34.58 26.44
N LEU A 120 8.94 33.84 27.41
CA LEU A 120 8.94 34.23 28.83
C LEU A 120 10.34 34.11 29.45
N THR A 121 11.16 33.15 28.99
CA THR A 121 12.50 32.94 29.53
C THR A 121 13.57 33.86 28.95
N ASN A 122 13.46 34.30 27.69
CA ASN A 122 14.47 35.14 27.03
C ASN A 122 13.83 36.26 26.17
N PRO A 123 13.57 37.45 26.76
CA PRO A 123 12.92 38.58 26.06
C PRO A 123 13.82 39.29 25.02
N THR A 124 15.06 38.82 24.82
CA THR A 124 16.06 39.42 23.93
C THR A 124 16.25 38.65 22.62
N LEU A 125 15.50 37.58 22.38
CA LEU A 125 15.62 36.80 21.14
C LEU A 125 15.19 37.66 19.92
N PRO A 126 16.06 37.86 18.93
CA PRO A 126 15.73 38.61 17.73
C PRO A 126 14.78 37.80 16.85
N TYR A 127 13.70 38.46 16.43
CA TYR A 127 12.72 38.04 15.42
C TYR A 127 13.43 37.41 14.21
N PRO A 128 12.99 36.23 13.72
CA PRO A 128 11.62 36.01 13.23
C PRO A 128 10.82 34.97 14.02
N LEU A 129 9.52 35.23 14.20
CA LEU A 129 8.59 34.22 14.71
C LEU A 129 8.07 33.40 13.53
N SER A 130 8.24 32.08 13.58
CA SER A 130 7.61 31.18 12.61
C SER A 130 6.44 30.45 13.27
N TYR A 131 5.30 30.44 12.57
CA TYR A 131 4.11 29.71 12.97
C TYR A 131 3.94 28.50 12.09
N SER A 132 3.74 27.32 12.67
CA SER A 132 3.45 26.10 11.93
C SER A 132 2.01 25.67 12.12
N VAL A 133 1.33 25.38 11.02
CA VAL A 133 -0.02 24.82 11.01
C VAL A 133 0.00 23.55 10.19
N PHE A 134 -0.50 22.45 10.76
CA PHE A 134 -0.74 21.22 10.02
C PHE A 134 -2.18 21.19 9.54
N SER A 135 -2.36 20.90 8.26
CA SER A 135 -3.68 20.58 7.71
C SER A 135 -4.10 19.16 8.09
N ASN A 136 -5.39 18.88 7.92
CA ASN A 136 -5.94 17.57 8.21
C ASN A 136 -5.34 16.50 7.29
N PRO A 137 -5.11 15.28 7.81
CA PRO A 137 -4.73 14.15 6.97
C PRO A 137 -5.86 13.81 6.00
N ILE A 138 -5.48 13.32 4.82
CA ILE A 138 -6.42 12.97 3.75
C ILE A 138 -6.53 11.45 3.71
N LEU A 139 -7.76 10.93 3.65
CA LEU A 139 -8.00 9.51 3.43
C LEU A 139 -8.16 9.24 1.93
N VAL A 140 -7.32 8.35 1.38
CA VAL A 140 -7.32 8.01 -0.04
C VAL A 140 -7.82 6.59 -0.23
N SER A 141 -8.90 6.45 -1.00
CA SER A 141 -9.46 5.16 -1.37
C SER A 141 -8.63 4.52 -2.47
N LEU A 142 -7.92 3.44 -2.12
CA LEU A 142 -7.10 2.67 -3.04
C LEU A 142 -7.94 1.53 -3.65
N PRO A 143 -7.67 1.13 -4.91
CA PRO A 143 -8.32 -0.04 -5.47
C PRO A 143 -7.98 -1.26 -4.61
N VAL A 144 -8.98 -1.94 -4.08
CA VAL A 144 -8.81 -3.11 -3.21
C VAL A 144 -8.40 -4.31 -4.09
N PRO A 145 -7.38 -5.10 -3.70
CA PRO A 145 -6.96 -6.25 -4.48
C PRO A 145 -7.96 -7.40 -4.26
N ASP A 146 -8.14 -8.25 -5.27
CA ASP A 146 -9.01 -9.43 -5.15
C ASP A 146 -8.40 -10.48 -4.22
N PHE A 147 -8.79 -10.47 -2.94
CA PHE A 147 -8.38 -11.48 -1.96
C PHE A 147 -9.06 -12.85 -2.19
N SER A 148 -10.15 -12.90 -2.96
CA SER A 148 -10.95 -14.11 -3.17
C SER A 148 -10.22 -15.18 -4.00
N MET A 149 -9.44 -14.77 -5.02
CA MET A 149 -8.70 -15.71 -5.87
C MET A 149 -7.69 -16.55 -5.07
N PRO A 150 -6.72 -15.97 -4.34
CA PRO A 150 -5.79 -16.75 -3.53
C PRO A 150 -6.50 -17.49 -2.38
N PHE A 151 -7.55 -16.91 -1.79
CA PHE A 151 -8.31 -17.57 -0.73
C PHE A 151 -8.92 -18.89 -1.20
N ASN A 152 -9.59 -18.90 -2.37
CA ASN A 152 -10.17 -20.11 -2.93
C ASN A 152 -9.12 -21.18 -3.21
N VAL A 153 -7.94 -20.78 -3.69
CA VAL A 153 -6.82 -21.71 -3.94
C VAL A 153 -6.28 -22.29 -2.62
N ILE A 154 -6.13 -21.47 -1.57
CA ILE A 154 -5.67 -21.94 -0.26
C ILE A 154 -6.68 -22.92 0.33
N CYS A 155 -7.98 -22.61 0.27
CA CYS A 155 -9.03 -23.54 0.69
C CYS A 155 -8.95 -24.86 -0.08
N PHE A 156 -8.77 -24.81 -1.40
CA PHE A 156 -8.63 -26.01 -2.22
C PHE A 156 -7.39 -26.84 -1.81
N VAL A 157 -6.22 -26.22 -1.68
CA VAL A 157 -4.99 -26.91 -1.26
C VAL A 157 -5.16 -27.51 0.14
N LEU A 158 -5.76 -26.78 1.08
CA LEU A 158 -6.03 -27.28 2.43
C LEU A 158 -6.97 -28.50 2.42
N THR A 159 -8.01 -28.49 1.58
CA THR A 159 -8.90 -29.65 1.44
C THR A 159 -8.18 -30.86 0.86
N VAL A 160 -7.32 -30.67 -0.15
CA VAL A 160 -6.50 -31.75 -0.72
C VAL A 160 -5.54 -32.30 0.34
N VAL A 161 -4.84 -31.45 1.08
CA VAL A 161 -3.92 -31.85 2.15
C VAL A 161 -4.66 -32.60 3.26
N SER A 162 -5.84 -32.13 3.66
CA SER A 162 -6.70 -32.81 4.65
C SER A 162 -7.10 -34.21 4.19
N PHE A 163 -7.46 -34.36 2.90
CA PHE A 163 -7.80 -35.65 2.32
C PHE A 163 -6.60 -36.61 2.27
N CYS A 164 -5.38 -36.11 2.07
CA CYS A 164 -4.17 -36.92 2.13
C CYS A 164 -3.83 -37.38 3.56
N ILE A 165 -3.97 -36.48 4.54
CA ILE A 165 -3.57 -36.75 5.94
C ILE A 165 -4.61 -37.63 6.65
N SER A 166 -5.90 -37.51 6.33
CA SER A 166 -6.97 -38.24 7.03
C SER A 166 -6.80 -39.77 7.00
N PRO A 167 -6.49 -40.42 5.86
CA PRO A 167 -6.18 -41.85 5.82
C PRO A 167 -4.91 -42.21 6.58
N VAL A 168 -3.86 -41.38 6.51
CA VAL A 168 -2.59 -41.62 7.20
C VAL A 168 -2.82 -41.66 8.71
N LEU A 169 -3.54 -40.67 9.25
CA LEU A 169 -3.92 -40.63 10.67
C LEU A 169 -4.78 -41.83 11.06
N ARG A 170 -5.72 -42.25 10.21
CA ARG A 170 -6.53 -43.45 10.47
C ARG A 170 -5.67 -44.71 10.55
N TYR A 171 -4.67 -44.84 9.68
CA TYR A 171 -3.76 -45.98 9.69
C TYR A 171 -2.85 -46.03 10.90
N THR A 172 -2.35 -44.89 11.36
CA THR A 172 -1.46 -44.84 12.53
C THR A 172 -2.21 -45.00 13.85
N THR A 173 -3.48 -44.62 13.91
CA THR A 173 -4.28 -44.65 15.16
C THR A 173 -5.16 -45.89 15.32
N SER A 174 -5.43 -46.65 14.26
CA SER A 174 -6.22 -47.87 14.37
C SER A 174 -5.37 -49.01 14.95
N MET A 175 -5.77 -49.59 16.08
CA MET A 175 -5.18 -50.84 16.55
C MET A 175 -5.44 -51.96 15.53
N ILE A 176 -4.37 -52.62 15.10
CA ILE A 176 -4.44 -53.74 14.16
C ILE A 176 -4.99 -54.95 14.91
N MET A 177 -6.29 -55.19 14.82
CA MET A 177 -6.91 -56.44 15.23
C MET A 177 -6.75 -57.44 14.09
N ILE A 178 -5.99 -58.52 14.33
CA ILE A 178 -5.87 -59.64 13.41
C ILE A 178 -7.23 -60.35 13.41
N THR A 179 -8.01 -60.16 12.34
CA THR A 179 -9.19 -60.98 12.05
C THR A 179 -8.78 -62.06 11.07
N ASP A 180 -8.78 -63.31 11.54
CA ASP A 180 -8.70 -64.48 10.68
C ASP A 180 -10.04 -64.64 9.95
N GLY A 181 -10.03 -64.45 8.64
CA GLY A 181 -11.16 -64.83 7.77
C GLY A 181 -11.85 -63.68 7.03
N VAL A 182 -11.51 -63.59 5.74
CA VAL A 182 -12.36 -63.19 4.61
C VAL A 182 -13.15 -61.87 4.70
N THR A 183 -12.67 -60.88 3.95
CA THR A 183 -13.49 -60.11 2.98
C THR A 183 -12.55 -59.38 2.02
N LEU A 184 -12.06 -60.10 1.02
CA LEU A 184 -11.40 -59.53 -0.17
C LEU A 184 -12.44 -58.97 -1.15
N GLU A 185 -13.36 -58.12 -0.67
CA GLU A 185 -14.26 -57.36 -1.55
C GLU A 185 -13.60 -56.02 -1.93
N LYS A 186 -12.87 -56.12 -3.05
CA LYS A 186 -12.73 -55.13 -4.13
C LYS A 186 -12.88 -53.65 -3.76
N ASN A 187 -11.93 -53.10 -3.00
CA ASN A 187 -11.72 -51.65 -2.93
C ASN A 187 -10.81 -51.13 -4.06
N ARG A 188 -11.14 -51.49 -5.32
CA ARG A 188 -10.33 -51.15 -6.51
C ARG A 188 -10.17 -49.64 -6.69
N GLY A 189 -11.21 -48.86 -6.38
CA GLY A 189 -11.16 -47.39 -6.39
C GLY A 189 -10.26 -46.81 -5.28
N ARG A 190 -10.25 -47.42 -4.09
CA ARG A 190 -9.41 -46.99 -2.97
C ARG A 190 -7.93 -47.27 -3.22
N ASN A 191 -7.63 -48.38 -3.91
CA ASN A 191 -6.27 -48.70 -4.35
C ASN A 191 -5.78 -47.74 -5.45
N LEU A 192 -6.66 -47.35 -6.39
CA LEU A 192 -6.34 -46.35 -7.41
C LEU A 192 -6.00 -44.99 -6.79
N VAL A 193 -6.83 -44.52 -5.85
CA VAL A 193 -6.60 -43.26 -5.13
C VAL A 193 -5.29 -43.29 -4.35
N ARG A 194 -4.91 -44.43 -3.74
CA ARG A 194 -3.62 -44.60 -3.06
C ARG A 194 -2.43 -44.53 -4.00
N VAL A 195 -2.51 -45.21 -5.15
CA VAL A 195 -1.44 -45.17 -6.15
C VAL A 195 -1.28 -43.75 -6.69
N LEU A 196 -2.38 -43.04 -6.94
CA LEU A 196 -2.36 -41.66 -7.43
C LEU A 196 -1.81 -40.69 -6.36
N LEU A 197 -2.18 -40.86 -5.09
CA LEU A 197 -1.63 -40.09 -3.97
C LEU A 197 -0.14 -40.35 -3.75
N LEU A 198 0.30 -41.61 -3.81
CA LEU A 198 1.73 -41.96 -3.70
C LEU A 198 2.53 -41.40 -4.88
N GLY A 199 1.95 -41.39 -6.08
CA GLY A 199 2.55 -40.75 -7.26
C GLY A 199 2.70 -39.23 -7.08
N LEU A 200 1.68 -38.55 -6.56
CA LEU A 200 1.74 -37.11 -6.26
C LEU A 200 2.75 -36.79 -5.15
N CYS A 201 2.79 -37.58 -4.08
CA CYS A 201 3.80 -37.43 -3.02
C CYS A 201 5.22 -37.66 -3.55
N GLY A 202 5.42 -38.68 -4.40
CA GLY A 202 6.72 -38.94 -5.03
C GLY A 202 7.18 -37.78 -5.93
N LEU A 203 6.26 -37.20 -6.71
CA LEU A 203 6.52 -36.01 -7.53
C LEU A 203 6.86 -34.78 -6.68
N ALA A 204 6.15 -34.58 -5.55
CA ALA A 204 6.43 -33.49 -4.63
C ALA A 204 7.81 -33.64 -3.97
N ILE A 205 8.16 -34.85 -3.53
CA ILE A 205 9.48 -35.15 -2.96
C ILE A 205 10.57 -34.95 -4.02
N TYR A 206 10.36 -35.42 -5.25
CA TYR A 206 11.29 -35.21 -6.36
C TYR A 206 11.53 -33.71 -6.63
N ALA A 207 10.47 -32.91 -6.65
CA ALA A 207 10.57 -31.46 -6.85
C ALA A 207 11.34 -30.77 -5.71
N GLN A 208 11.14 -31.23 -4.47
CA GLN A 208 11.80 -30.69 -3.28
C GLN A 208 13.29 -31.08 -3.21
N VAL A 209 13.63 -32.31 -3.58
CA VAL A 209 15.03 -32.81 -3.64
C VAL A 209 15.83 -32.07 -4.71
N ASN A 210 15.21 -31.69 -5.83
CA ASN A 210 15.87 -30.96 -6.90
C ASN A 210 15.89 -29.43 -6.71
N GLU A 211 15.52 -28.93 -5.52
CA GLU A 211 15.46 -27.49 -5.19
C GLU A 211 14.79 -26.64 -6.28
N MET A 212 13.77 -27.19 -6.96
CA MET A 212 13.16 -26.49 -8.08
C MET A 212 12.42 -25.25 -7.59
N SER A 213 12.88 -24.07 -8.02
CA SER A 213 12.16 -22.83 -7.78
C SER A 213 10.75 -22.92 -8.38
N THR A 214 9.76 -22.36 -7.67
CA THR A 214 8.38 -22.26 -8.15
C THR A 214 8.28 -21.57 -9.51
N SER A 215 9.22 -20.68 -9.83
CA SER A 215 9.34 -20.03 -11.15
C SER A 215 9.74 -21.00 -12.25
N ASP A 216 10.65 -21.94 -11.97
CA ASP A 216 11.14 -22.92 -12.96
C ASP A 216 10.10 -24.02 -13.21
N ILE A 217 9.38 -24.43 -12.17
CA ILE A 217 8.23 -25.34 -12.29
C ILE A 217 7.17 -24.70 -13.19
N ARG A 218 6.79 -23.46 -12.92
CA ARG A 218 5.81 -22.72 -13.71
C ARG A 218 6.26 -22.57 -15.16
N ARG A 219 7.52 -22.22 -15.42
CA ARG A 219 8.07 -22.10 -16.77
C ARG A 219 7.99 -23.42 -17.54
N LYS A 220 8.35 -24.55 -16.91
CA LYS A 220 8.24 -25.88 -17.53
C LYS A 220 6.79 -26.28 -17.81
N ILE A 221 5.85 -25.93 -16.94
CA ILE A 221 4.41 -26.18 -17.15
C ILE A 221 3.90 -25.36 -18.33
N GLU A 222 4.22 -24.07 -18.40
CA GLU A 222 3.84 -23.20 -19.52
C GLU A 222 4.42 -23.72 -20.85
N GLU A 223 5.66 -24.22 -20.85
CA GLU A 223 6.31 -24.81 -22.01
C GLU A 223 5.66 -26.14 -22.45
N LEU A 224 5.21 -26.96 -21.48
CA LEU A 224 4.48 -28.20 -21.75
C LEU A 224 3.09 -27.93 -22.33
N PHE A 225 2.38 -26.92 -21.81
CA PHE A 225 1.09 -26.50 -22.35
C PHE A 225 1.22 -25.93 -23.76
N ARG A 226 2.29 -25.18 -24.07
CA ARG A 226 2.57 -24.72 -25.43
C ARG A 226 2.76 -25.89 -26.39
N LYS A 227 3.59 -26.89 -26.02
CA LYS A 227 3.79 -28.09 -26.85
C LYS A 227 2.51 -28.90 -27.08
N LEU A 228 1.66 -29.01 -26.05
CA LEU A 228 0.35 -29.67 -26.19
C LEU A 228 -0.59 -28.91 -27.13
N ASN A 229 -0.56 -27.58 -27.09
CA ASN A 229 -1.38 -26.75 -27.96
C ASN A 229 -0.90 -26.79 -29.42
N ASP A 230 0.42 -26.80 -29.63
CA ASP A 230 1.00 -26.95 -30.97
C ASP A 230 0.64 -28.32 -31.58
N MET A 231 0.68 -29.40 -30.80
CA MET A 231 0.25 -30.74 -31.24
C MET A 231 -1.26 -30.86 -31.50
N GLY A 232 -2.10 -30.01 -30.91
CA GLY A 232 -3.55 -29.98 -31.16
C GLY A 232 -3.95 -29.18 -32.41
N SER A 233 -2.98 -28.54 -33.07
CA SER A 233 -3.18 -27.72 -34.28
C SER A 233 -2.65 -28.36 -35.58
N MET A 234 -2.20 -29.62 -35.51
CA MET A 234 -1.95 -30.51 -36.66
C MET A 234 -3.06 -31.56 -36.77
#